data_AF-A0A9Q0D4T4-F1
#
_entry.id   AF-A0A9Q0D4T4-F1
#
_cell.length_a   1.000
_cell.length_b   1.000
_cell.length_c   1.000
_cell.angle_alpha   90.00
_cell.angle_beta   90.00
_cell.angle_gamma   90.00
#
_symmetry.space_group_name_H-M   'P 1'
#
loop_
_entity.id
_entity.type
_entity.pdbx_description
1 polymer ?
#
loop_
_entity_poly.entity_id
_entity_poly.type
_entity_poly.pdbx_seq_one_letter_code
_entity_poly.pdbx_strand_id
1 'polypeptide(L)'
;MKDLESDIVELETISETTGDRGYIEILKEKKMALANLLDVKVQGALVRSRFLNTNEMDAPTSFFFGLEKKNGQRRVIHSLLSGTGQEITEPSQIRRRA
;
A
#
# COMPACT_ATOMS: atom_id res chain seq x y z
N MET A 1 -19.65 4.39 -12.18
CA MET A 1 -20.45 3.48 -11.32
C MET A 1 -21.83 4.09 -11.13
N LYS A 2 -21.94 5.29 -10.54
CA LYS A 2 -23.23 6.01 -10.44
C LYS A 2 -23.94 6.21 -11.79
N ASP A 3 -23.21 6.59 -12.83
CA ASP A 3 -23.81 6.79 -14.16
C ASP A 3 -24.34 5.46 -14.74
N LEU A 4 -23.57 4.38 -14.57
CA LEU A 4 -23.98 3.04 -15.00
C LEU A 4 -25.18 2.51 -14.19
N GLU A 5 -25.24 2.81 -12.90
CA GLU A 5 -26.38 2.48 -12.03
C GLU A 5 -27.63 3.28 -12.43
N SER A 6 -27.50 4.58 -12.73
CA SER A 6 -28.58 5.43 -13.23
C SER A 6 -29.12 4.91 -14.56
N ASP A 7 -28.23 4.60 -15.52
CA ASP A 7 -28.60 4.02 -16.81
C ASP A 7 -29.36 2.69 -16.66
N ILE A 8 -28.94 1.83 -15.73
CA ILE A 8 -29.61 0.56 -15.46
C ILE A 8 -31.02 0.80 -14.92
N VAL A 9 -31.18 1.73 -13.98
CA VAL A 9 -32.50 2.09 -13.41
C VAL A 9 -33.42 2.64 -14.49
N GLU A 10 -32.92 3.55 -15.34
CA GLU A 10 -33.69 4.11 -16.46
C GLU A 10 -34.10 3.01 -17.45
N LEU A 11 -33.19 2.11 -17.82
CA LEU A 11 -33.47 0.99 -18.72
C LEU A 11 -34.44 -0.03 -18.12
N GLU A 12 -34.42 -0.26 -16.80
CA GLU A 12 -35.42 -1.09 -16.12
C GLU A 12 -36.82 -0.49 -16.28
N THR A 13 -36.97 0.81 -16.05
CA THR A 13 -38.28 1.48 -16.22
C THR A 13 -38.80 1.43 -17.66
N ILE A 14 -37.91 1.56 -18.65
CA ILE A 14 -38.28 1.51 -20.08
C ILE A 14 -38.62 0.07 -20.49
N SER A 15 -37.85 -0.90 -20.01
CA SER A 15 -38.08 -2.32 -20.28
C SER A 15 -39.40 -2.82 -19.68
N GLU A 16 -39.77 -2.37 -18.48
CA GLU A 16 -41.02 -2.74 -17.82
C GLU A 16 -42.25 -2.15 -18.51
N THR A 17 -42.12 -0.95 -19.08
CA THR A 17 -43.21 -0.25 -19.78
C THR A 17 -43.38 -0.69 -21.23
N THR A 18 -42.30 -1.05 -21.92
CA THR A 18 -42.31 -1.33 -23.36
C THR A 18 -42.22 -2.83 -23.68
N GLY A 19 -41.65 -3.65 -22.79
CA GLY A 19 -41.47 -5.10 -23.01
C GLY A 19 -40.58 -5.46 -24.20
N ASP A 20 -39.82 -4.50 -24.73
CA ASP A 20 -38.98 -4.68 -25.91
C ASP A 20 -37.73 -5.52 -25.60
N ARG A 21 -37.51 -6.54 -26.43
CA ARG A 21 -36.41 -7.50 -26.28
C ARG A 21 -35.04 -6.85 -26.42
N GLY A 22 -34.92 -5.78 -27.23
CA GLY A 22 -33.65 -5.06 -27.39
C GLY A 22 -33.18 -4.41 -26.10
N TYR A 23 -34.09 -3.71 -25.40
CA TYR A 23 -33.77 -3.09 -24.11
C TYR A 23 -33.44 -4.12 -23.01
N ILE A 24 -34.08 -5.29 -23.02
CA ILE A 24 -33.80 -6.38 -22.06
C ILE A 24 -32.36 -6.90 -22.24
N GLU A 25 -31.88 -7.06 -23.47
CA GLU A 25 -30.52 -7.50 -23.75
C GLU A 25 -29.47 -6.46 -23.31
N ILE A 26 -29.70 -5.19 -23.63
CA ILE A 26 -28.83 -4.07 -23.20
C ILE A 26 -28.79 -3.97 -21.67
N LEU A 27 -29.92 -4.13 -21.01
CA LEU A 27 -30.02 -4.13 -19.55
C LEU A 27 -29.19 -5.27 -18.94
N LYS A 28 -29.27 -6.47 -19.51
CA LYS A 28 -28.50 -7.63 -19.05
C LYS A 28 -26.99 -7.39 -19.19
N GLU A 29 -26.55 -6.81 -20.31
CA GLU A 29 -25.15 -6.47 -20.54
C GLU A 29 -24.64 -5.46 -19.50
N LYS A 30 -25.37 -4.36 -19.26
CA LYS A 30 -24.99 -3.36 -18.26
C LYS A 30 -24.96 -3.92 -16.84
N LYS A 31 -25.91 -4.81 -16.48
CA LYS A 31 -25.89 -5.51 -15.18
C LYS A 31 -24.65 -6.40 -15.01
N MET A 32 -24.25 -7.13 -16.05
CA MET A 32 -23.00 -7.91 -16.02
C MET A 32 -21.77 -7.01 -15.89
N ALA A 33 -21.73 -5.89 -16.61
CA ALA A 33 -20.65 -4.92 -16.50
C ALA A 33 -20.53 -4.34 -15.08
N LEU A 34 -21.67 -4.04 -14.43
CA LEU A 34 -21.69 -3.58 -13.04
C LEU A 34 -21.18 -4.66 -12.09
N ALA A 35 -21.62 -5.91 -12.25
CA ALA A 35 -21.17 -7.04 -11.43
C ALA A 35 -19.66 -7.26 -11.53
N ASN A 36 -19.09 -7.21 -12.75
CA ASN A 36 -17.65 -7.31 -12.97
C ASN A 36 -16.89 -6.17 -12.29
N LEU A 37 -17.40 -4.94 -12.35
CA LEU A 37 -16.76 -3.78 -11.75
C LEU A 37 -16.79 -3.84 -10.22
N LEU A 38 -17.87 -4.39 -9.64
CA LEU A 38 -17.95 -4.66 -8.20
C LEU A 38 -16.97 -5.76 -7.78
N ASP A 39 -16.83 -6.84 -8.55
CA ASP A 39 -15.87 -7.92 -8.26
C ASP A 39 -14.43 -7.38 -8.22
N VAL A 40 -14.03 -6.60 -9.24
CA VAL A 40 -12.72 -5.94 -9.28
C VAL A 40 -12.51 -5.01 -8.07
N LYS A 41 -13.55 -4.29 -7.64
CA LYS A 41 -13.47 -3.41 -6.46
C LYS A 41 -13.26 -4.23 -5.18
N VAL A 42 -13.96 -5.35 -5.03
CA VAL A 42 -13.81 -6.27 -3.89
C VAL A 42 -12.41 -6.87 -3.87
N GLN A 43 -11.90 -7.34 -5.01
CA GLN A 43 -10.53 -7.84 -5.13
C GLN A 43 -9.51 -6.76 -4.76
N GLY A 44 -9.68 -5.53 -5.25
CA GLY A 44 -8.81 -4.40 -4.91
C GLY A 44 -8.83 -4.08 -3.42
N ALA A 45 -9.99 -4.14 -2.77
CA ALA A 45 -10.11 -3.95 -1.32
C ALA A 45 -9.39 -5.07 -0.55
N LEU A 46 -9.54 -6.32 -0.98
CA LEU A 46 -8.86 -7.47 -0.39
C LEU A 46 -7.34 -7.35 -0.49
N VAL A 47 -6.80 -6.99 -1.66
CA VAL A 47 -5.37 -6.79 -1.87
C VAL A 47 -4.83 -5.69 -0.95
N ARG A 48 -5.51 -4.55 -0.86
CA ARG A 48 -5.12 -3.45 0.04
C ARG A 48 -5.13 -3.88 1.51
N SER A 49 -6.16 -4.62 1.93
CA SER A 49 -6.25 -5.15 3.30
C SER A 49 -5.11 -6.11 3.62
N ARG A 50 -4.77 -7.02 2.71
CA ARG A 50 -3.63 -7.94 2.88
C ARG A 50 -2.30 -7.19 2.96
N PHE A 51 -2.08 -6.22 2.08
CA PHE A 51 -0.86 -5.41 2.09
C PHE A 51 -0.72 -4.59 3.39
N LEU A 52 -1.82 -3.98 3.84
CA LEU A 52 -1.85 -3.27 5.11
C LEU A 52 -1.50 -4.19 6.27
N ASN A 53 -2.11 -5.38 6.33
CA ASN A 53 -1.83 -6.37 7.37
C ASN A 53 -0.34 -6.78 7.38
N THR A 54 0.25 -7.05 6.21
CA THR A 54 1.69 -7.32 6.10
C THR A 54 2.55 -6.15 6.60
N ASN A 55 2.19 -4.93 6.25
CA ASN A 55 2.93 -3.74 6.69
C ASN A 55 2.79 -3.50 8.21
N GLU A 56 1.60 -3.75 8.78
CA GLU A 56 1.36 -3.66 10.22
C GLU A 56 2.13 -4.73 11.00
N MET A 57 2.33 -5.93 10.44
CA MET A 57 3.18 -6.96 11.04
C MET A 57 4.64 -6.51 11.18
N ASP A 58 5.15 -5.70 10.25
CA ASP A 58 6.53 -5.18 10.28
C ASP A 58 6.67 -3.84 11.00
N ALA A 59 5.55 -3.17 11.35
CA ALA A 59 5.58 -1.87 12.02
C ALA A 59 6.30 -1.90 13.39
N PRO A 60 6.09 -2.89 14.28
CA PRO A 60 6.87 -2.99 15.53
C PRO A 60 8.35 -3.21 15.26
N THR A 61 8.69 -4.10 14.32
CA THR A 61 10.07 -4.45 13.98
C THR A 61 10.84 -3.26 13.41
N SER A 62 10.21 -2.48 12.52
CA SER A 62 10.84 -1.28 11.95
C SER A 62 11.10 -0.19 13.00
N PHE A 63 10.22 -0.03 13.99
CA PHE A 63 10.42 0.88 15.11
C PHE A 63 11.62 0.45 15.98
N PHE A 64 11.68 -0.82 16.39
CA PHE A 64 12.79 -1.33 17.20
C PHE A 64 14.11 -1.34 16.44
N PHE A 65 14.08 -1.67 15.14
CA PHE A 65 15.25 -1.57 14.27
C PHE A 65 15.76 -0.12 14.16
N GLY A 66 14.85 0.84 14.02
CA GLY A 66 15.19 2.27 14.03
C GLY A 66 15.82 2.72 15.34
N LEU A 67 15.27 2.26 16.47
CA LEU A 67 15.84 2.51 17.80
C LEU A 67 17.24 1.91 17.94
N GLU A 68 17.42 0.65 17.55
CA GLU A 68 18.70 -0.05 17.61
C GLU A 68 19.74 0.63 16.70
N LYS A 69 19.36 0.99 15.48
CA LYS A 69 20.22 1.75 14.55
C LYS A 69 20.67 3.08 15.15
N LYS A 70 19.74 3.84 15.75
CA LYS A 70 20.05 5.12 16.38
C LYS A 70 20.96 4.95 17.60
N ASN A 71 20.69 3.95 18.44
CA ASN A 71 21.52 3.63 19.60
C ASN A 71 22.91 3.13 19.19
N GLY A 72 23.01 2.32 18.14
CA GLY A 72 24.27 1.86 17.56
C GLY A 72 25.10 3.02 17.02
N GLN A 73 24.49 3.91 16.23
CA GLN A 73 25.17 5.10 15.70
C GLN A 73 25.69 6.02 16.81
N ARG A 74 24.94 6.21 17.90
CA ARG A 74 25.39 7.01 19.06
C ARG A 74 26.64 6.42 19.75
N ARG A 75 26.89 5.12 19.63
CA ARG A 75 28.04 4.43 20.23
C ARG A 75 29.27 4.44 19.33
N VAL A 76 29.18 5.00 18.11
CA VAL A 76 30.31 5.09 17.19
C VAL A 76 31.24 6.22 17.63
N ILE A 77 32.52 5.92 17.79
CA ILE A 77 33.54 6.92 18.07
C ILE A 77 33.91 7.61 16.75
N HIS A 78 33.69 8.92 16.67
CA HIS A 78 33.90 9.72 15.45
C HIS A 78 35.32 10.29 15.33
N SER A 79 36.03 10.44 16.45
CA SER A 79 37.40 10.93 16.49
C SER A 79 38.11 10.42 17.75
N LEU A 80 39.42 10.16 17.65
CA LEU A 80 40.30 9.77 18.74
C LEU A 80 41.59 10.58 18.68
N LEU A 81 42.22 10.84 19.82
CA LEU A 81 43.59 11.32 19.85
C LEU A 81 44.58 10.14 19.85
N SER A 82 45.58 10.23 18.98
CA SER A 82 46.74 9.34 18.99
C SER A 82 47.58 9.52 20.26
N GLY A 83 48.39 8.52 20.63
CA GLY A 83 49.41 8.68 21.68
C GLY A 83 50.44 9.78 21.38
N THR A 84 50.54 10.22 20.12
CA THR A 84 51.34 11.37 19.66
C THR A 84 50.57 12.69 19.62
N GLY A 85 49.29 12.71 20.05
CA GLY A 85 48.43 13.89 20.02
C GLY A 85 47.76 14.19 18.67
N GLN A 86 48.00 13.39 17.63
CA GLN A 86 47.37 13.58 16.32
C GLN A 86 45.92 13.06 16.30
N GLU A 87 45.01 13.83 15.70
CA GLU A 87 43.61 13.44 15.56
C GLU A 87 43.43 12.32 14.52
N ILE A 88 42.64 11.30 14.88
CA ILE A 88 42.31 10.15 14.05
C ILE A 88 40.79 10.11 13.88
N THR A 89 40.34 10.42 12.67
CA THR A 89 38.92 10.39 12.26
C THR A 89 38.58 9.21 11.35
N GLU A 90 39.60 8.54 10.80
CA GLU A 90 39.43 7.41 9.89
C GLU A 90 38.91 6.16 10.63
N PRO A 91 37.72 5.62 10.29
CA PRO A 91 37.08 4.53 11.05
C PRO A 91 37.92 3.26 11.14
N SER A 92 38.70 2.95 10.10
CA SER A 92 39.59 1.78 10.09
C SER A 92 40.73 1.90 11.12
N GLN A 93 41.26 3.11 11.31
CA GLN A 93 42.30 3.41 12.31
C GLN A 93 41.72 3.45 13.73
N ILE A 94 40.49 3.96 13.88
CA ILE A 94 39.75 3.99 15.15
C ILE A 94 39.52 2.56 15.67
N ARG A 95 39.01 1.66 14.83
CA ARG A 95 38.75 0.25 15.21
C ARG A 95 40.00 -0.56 15.56
N ARG A 96 41.19 -0.13 15.13
CA ARG A 96 42.46 -0.82 15.45
C ARG A 96 42.97 -0.48 16.86
N ARG A 97 42.44 0.59 17.47
CA ARG A 97 42.90 1.13 18.76
C ARG A 97 41.85 1.08 19.87
N ALA A 98 40.57 0.88 19.54
CA ALA A 98 39.49 0.58 20.49
C ALA A 98 39.47 -0.93 20.80
#